data_AF-A0A2N2L566-F1
#
_entry.id   AF-A0A2N2L566-F1
#
_cell.length_a   1.000
_cell.length_b   1.000
_cell.length_c   1.000
_cell.angle_alpha   90.00
_cell.angle_beta   90.00
_cell.angle_gamma   90.00
#
_symmetry.space_group_name_H-M   'P 1'
#
loop_
_entity.id
_entity.type
_entity.pdbx_description
1 polymer ?
#
loop_
_entity_poly.entity_id
_entity_poly.type
_entity_poly.pdbx_seq_one_letter_code
_entity_poly.pdbx_strand_id
1 'polypeptide(L)'
;MKKIILILSVTILAITVLAFAAEDKKTELRPAQKIMQARAAGLTAMNKNLGAGKLEAIVKDADDLAAETMKNGEKLSNPLAKEITLAISMYAKEASAAAAKRDAATVKARLGEIKGKCGECHVKIRDKK
;
A
#
# COMPACT_ATOMS: atom_id res chain seq x y z
N MET A 1 -19.20 54.13 2.97
CA MET A 1 -19.30 52.90 2.14
C MET A 1 -17.95 52.44 1.57
N LYS A 2 -17.20 53.27 0.83
CA LYS A 2 -15.89 52.86 0.25
C LYS A 2 -14.87 52.29 1.26
N LYS A 3 -14.80 52.87 2.47
CA LYS A 3 -13.85 52.44 3.53
C LYS A 3 -14.19 51.08 4.16
N ILE A 4 -15.48 50.70 4.19
CA ILE A 4 -15.94 49.43 4.79
C ILE A 4 -15.67 48.27 3.82
N ILE A 5 -15.88 48.49 2.52
CA ILE A 5 -15.58 47.52 1.46
C ILE A 5 -14.08 47.20 1.42
N LEU A 6 -13.23 48.21 1.63
CA LEU A 6 -11.77 48.04 1.66
C LEU A 6 -11.30 47.17 2.84
N ILE A 7 -11.92 47.35 4.02
CA ILE A 7 -11.55 46.57 5.22
C ILE A 7 -11.98 45.11 5.08
N LEU A 8 -13.19 44.87 4.54
CA LEU A 8 -13.72 43.52 4.28
C LEU A 8 -12.88 42.74 3.27
N SER A 9 -12.40 43.39 2.21
CA SER A 9 -11.56 42.75 1.20
C SER A 9 -10.17 42.38 1.71
N VAL A 10 -9.58 43.20 2.60
CA VAL A 10 -8.31 42.87 3.26
C VAL A 10 -8.47 41.72 4.27
N THR A 11 -9.59 41.65 4.99
CA THR A 11 -9.83 40.54 5.94
C THR A 11 -10.04 39.21 5.22
N ILE A 12 -10.77 39.19 4.11
CA ILE A 12 -10.95 37.98 3.30
C ILE A 12 -9.60 37.51 2.74
N LEU A 13 -8.75 38.43 2.27
CA LEU A 13 -7.42 38.10 1.77
C LEU A 13 -6.49 37.53 2.87
N ALA A 14 -6.58 38.05 4.10
CA ALA A 14 -5.79 37.54 5.23
C ALA A 14 -6.21 36.12 5.65
N ILE A 15 -7.52 35.82 5.62
CA ILE A 15 -8.05 34.50 5.99
C ILE A 15 -7.67 33.45 4.94
N THR A 16 -7.69 33.79 3.65
CA THR A 16 -7.30 32.84 2.59
C THR A 16 -5.79 32.56 2.61
N VAL A 17 -4.94 33.55 2.88
CA VAL A 17 -3.48 33.35 2.98
C VAL A 17 -3.12 32.46 4.18
N LEU A 18 -3.82 32.59 5.31
CA LEU A 18 -3.63 31.71 6.47
C LEU A 18 -4.12 30.28 6.21
N ALA A 19 -5.18 30.09 5.41
CA ALA A 19 -5.67 28.77 5.02
C ALA A 19 -4.69 28.01 4.08
N PHE A 20 -3.95 28.72 3.22
CA PHE A 20 -2.87 28.13 2.41
C PHE A 20 -1.57 27.91 3.19
N ALA A 21 -1.33 28.67 4.27
CA ALA A 21 -0.18 28.44 5.17
C ALA A 21 -0.42 27.28 6.15
N ALA A 22 -1.69 26.99 6.46
CA ALA A 22 -2.15 25.83 7.23
C ALA A 22 -2.41 24.59 6.36
N GLU A 23 -1.99 24.62 5.09
CA GLU A 23 -1.87 23.40 4.30
C GLU A 23 -0.77 22.56 4.96
N ASP A 24 -1.19 21.72 5.91
CA ASP A 24 -0.40 20.71 6.58
C ASP A 24 0.56 20.14 5.56
N LYS A 25 1.84 20.50 5.68
CA LYS A 25 2.91 19.92 4.86
C LYS A 25 2.83 18.42 5.12
N LYS A 26 2.07 17.68 4.30
CA LYS A 26 2.00 16.23 4.34
C LYS A 26 3.44 15.78 4.27
N THR A 27 3.94 15.31 5.41
CA THR A 27 5.34 14.95 5.53
C THR A 27 5.60 13.90 4.46
N GLU A 28 6.56 14.16 3.58
CA GLU A 28 6.82 13.24 2.48
C GLU A 28 7.14 11.85 3.07
N LEU A 29 6.40 10.84 2.61
CA LEU A 29 6.60 9.48 3.08
C LEU A 29 8.00 9.01 2.71
N ARG A 30 8.69 8.36 3.66
CA ARG A 30 9.96 7.70 3.38
C ARG A 30 9.75 6.60 2.32
N PRO A 31 10.76 6.28 1.51
CA PRO A 31 10.64 5.24 0.47
C PRO A 31 10.05 3.91 0.96
N ALA A 32 10.46 3.44 2.15
CA ALA A 32 9.92 2.23 2.75
C ALA A 32 8.41 2.32 3.04
N GLN A 33 7.92 3.49 3.48
CA GLN A 33 6.50 3.71 3.75
C GLN A 33 5.69 3.74 2.44
N LYS A 34 6.23 4.35 1.38
CA LYS A 34 5.61 4.32 0.04
C LYS A 34 5.44 2.87 -0.46
N ILE A 35 6.46 2.03 -0.27
CA ILE A 35 6.40 0.60 -0.63
C ILE A 35 5.31 -0.11 0.19
N MET A 36 5.28 0.07 1.51
CA MET A 36 4.26 -0.58 2.34
C MET A 36 2.83 -0.14 1.98
N GLN A 37 2.65 1.14 1.65
CA GLN A 37 1.35 1.65 1.20
C GLN A 37 0.94 1.04 -0.14
N ALA A 38 1.87 0.90 -1.09
CA ALA A 38 1.61 0.24 -2.37
C ALA A 38 1.23 -1.24 -2.17
N ARG A 39 1.93 -1.98 -1.30
CA ARG A 39 1.59 -3.37 -0.96
C ARG A 39 0.19 -3.47 -0.34
N ALA A 40 -0.15 -2.59 0.60
CA ALA A 40 -1.46 -2.56 1.23
C ALA A 40 -2.58 -2.26 0.22
N ALA A 41 -2.36 -1.31 -0.68
CA ALA A 41 -3.31 -0.97 -1.74
C ALA A 41 -3.51 -2.15 -2.71
N GLY A 42 -2.43 -2.78 -3.16
CA GLY A 42 -2.49 -3.96 -4.03
C GLY A 42 -3.22 -5.13 -3.38
N LEU A 43 -2.91 -5.45 -2.12
CA LEU A 43 -3.61 -6.51 -1.38
C LEU A 43 -5.09 -6.21 -1.18
N THR A 44 -5.44 -4.94 -0.97
CA THR A 44 -6.85 -4.50 -0.87
C THR A 44 -7.58 -4.66 -2.21
N ALA A 45 -6.94 -4.26 -3.32
CA ALA A 45 -7.49 -4.42 -4.66
C ALA A 45 -7.71 -5.91 -5.01
N MET A 46 -6.72 -6.77 -4.75
CA MET A 46 -6.84 -8.22 -4.99
C MET A 46 -7.96 -8.85 -4.17
N ASN A 47 -8.11 -8.50 -2.89
CA ASN A 47 -9.21 -9.00 -2.07
C ASN A 47 -10.58 -8.52 -2.56
N LYS A 48 -10.68 -7.26 -3.01
CA LYS A 48 -11.90 -6.73 -3.63
C LYS A 48 -12.24 -7.48 -4.92
N ASN A 49 -11.25 -7.71 -5.77
CA ASN A 49 -11.41 -8.44 -7.03
C ASN A 49 -11.81 -9.90 -6.78
N LEU A 50 -11.22 -10.55 -5.77
CA LEU A 50 -11.60 -11.89 -5.34
C LEU A 50 -13.07 -11.95 -4.90
N GLY A 51 -13.50 -11.02 -4.05
CA GLY A 51 -14.90 -10.93 -3.61
C GLY A 51 -15.89 -10.64 -4.75
N ALA A 52 -15.44 -9.96 -5.80
CA ALA A 52 -16.21 -9.68 -7.00
C ALA A 52 -16.10 -10.76 -8.09
N GLY A 53 -15.35 -11.84 -7.88
CA GLY A 53 -15.11 -12.90 -8.87
C GLY A 53 -14.24 -12.49 -10.06
N LYS A 54 -13.56 -11.34 -10.01
CA LYS A 54 -12.71 -10.77 -11.07
C LYS A 54 -11.28 -11.31 -10.98
N LEU A 55 -11.11 -12.62 -11.16
CA LEU A 55 -9.83 -13.30 -10.98
C LEU A 55 -8.78 -12.83 -11.99
N GLU A 56 -9.18 -12.49 -13.22
CA GLU A 56 -8.30 -11.93 -14.25
C GLU A 56 -7.59 -10.65 -13.80
N ALA A 57 -8.26 -9.80 -13.03
CA ALA A 57 -7.67 -8.58 -12.48
C ALA A 57 -6.63 -8.87 -11.38
N ILE A 58 -6.72 -10.02 -10.72
CA ILE A 58 -5.77 -10.44 -9.68
C ILE A 58 -4.42 -10.85 -10.27
N VAL A 59 -4.40 -11.42 -11.49
CA VAL A 59 -3.17 -11.93 -12.13
C VAL A 59 -2.08 -10.86 -12.14
N LYS A 60 -2.40 -9.68 -12.69
CA LYS A 60 -1.44 -8.58 -12.80
C LYS A 60 -1.03 -8.03 -11.43
N ASP A 61 -1.99 -7.76 -10.55
CA ASP A 61 -1.73 -7.19 -9.23
C ASP A 61 -0.84 -8.13 -8.38
N ALA A 62 -1.05 -9.44 -8.50
CA ALA A 62 -0.28 -10.45 -7.81
C ALA A 62 1.14 -10.60 -8.38
N ASP A 63 1.30 -10.54 -9.71
CA ASP A 63 2.63 -10.54 -10.34
C ASP A 63 3.44 -9.28 -9.98
N ASP A 64 2.79 -8.11 -9.95
CA ASP A 64 3.45 -6.86 -9.56
C ASP A 64 3.92 -6.92 -8.09
N LEU A 65 3.08 -7.46 -7.19
CA LEU A 65 3.47 -7.70 -5.79
C LEU A 65 4.63 -8.70 -5.70
N ALA A 66 4.59 -9.79 -6.47
CA ALA A 66 5.65 -10.79 -6.48
C ALA A 66 6.99 -10.19 -6.92
N ALA A 67 7.00 -9.41 -8.00
CA ALA A 67 8.20 -8.77 -8.52
C ALA A 67 8.77 -7.74 -7.55
N GLU A 68 7.92 -6.90 -6.96
CA GLU A 68 8.33 -5.88 -5.99
C GLU A 68 8.93 -6.50 -4.72
N THR A 69 8.26 -7.52 -4.17
CA THR A 69 8.72 -8.20 -2.96
C THR A 69 9.99 -9.02 -3.21
N MET A 70 10.16 -9.64 -4.38
CA MET A 70 11.43 -10.27 -4.75
C MET A 70 12.57 -9.23 -4.77
N LYS A 71 12.39 -8.17 -5.57
CA LYS A 71 13.40 -7.11 -5.77
C LYS A 71 13.82 -6.44 -4.46
N ASN A 72 12.89 -6.21 -3.55
CA ASN A 72 13.20 -5.56 -2.27
C ASN A 72 13.65 -6.56 -1.21
N GLY A 73 13.11 -7.80 -1.21
CA GLY A 73 13.49 -8.85 -0.28
C GLY A 73 14.97 -9.22 -0.38
N GLU A 74 15.51 -9.31 -1.59
CA GLU A 74 16.93 -9.60 -1.82
C GLU A 74 17.90 -8.58 -1.19
N LYS A 75 17.45 -7.33 -1.02
CA LYS A 75 18.23 -6.20 -0.50
C LYS A 75 18.15 -6.04 1.01
N LEU A 76 17.29 -6.81 1.69
CA LEU A 76 17.13 -6.70 3.14
C LEU A 76 18.32 -7.35 3.87
N SER A 77 18.95 -6.59 4.76
CA SER A 77 20.05 -7.08 5.59
C SER A 77 19.58 -7.92 6.78
N ASN A 78 18.37 -7.68 7.29
CA ASN A 78 17.79 -8.51 8.33
C ASN A 78 17.33 -9.86 7.75
N PRO A 79 17.87 -11.01 8.19
CA PRO A 79 17.56 -12.31 7.59
C PRO A 79 16.09 -12.70 7.69
N LEU A 80 15.44 -12.45 8.84
CA LEU A 80 14.03 -12.73 9.03
C LEU A 80 13.15 -11.85 8.14
N ALA A 81 13.49 -10.56 8.01
CA ALA A 81 12.78 -9.65 7.12
C ALA A 81 12.89 -10.09 5.65
N LYS A 82 14.08 -10.54 5.25
CA LYS A 82 14.33 -11.11 3.92
C LYS A 82 13.49 -12.34 3.67
N GLU A 83 13.53 -13.33 4.57
CA GLU A 83 12.76 -14.57 4.47
C GLU A 83 11.26 -14.30 4.33
N ILE A 84 10.70 -13.49 5.23
CA ILE A 84 9.27 -13.14 5.19
C ILE A 84 8.92 -12.43 3.88
N THR A 85 9.76 -11.50 3.42
CA THR A 85 9.49 -10.75 2.18
C THR A 85 9.58 -11.64 0.94
N LEU A 86 10.52 -12.59 0.89
CA LEU A 86 10.62 -13.54 -0.21
C LEU A 86 9.47 -14.57 -0.20
N ALA A 87 8.99 -14.98 0.98
CA ALA A 87 7.80 -15.81 1.10
C ALA A 87 6.56 -15.11 0.52
N ILE A 88 6.38 -13.81 0.78
CA ILE A 88 5.31 -13.01 0.15
C ILE A 88 5.42 -13.05 -1.37
N SER A 89 6.64 -12.95 -1.93
CA SER A 89 6.87 -13.04 -3.37
C SER A 89 6.38 -14.37 -3.96
N MET A 90 6.76 -15.48 -3.31
CA MET A 90 6.32 -16.81 -3.71
C MET A 90 4.79 -16.96 -3.67
N TYR A 91 4.15 -16.59 -2.55
CA TYR A 91 2.69 -16.68 -2.44
C TYR A 91 1.96 -15.78 -3.42
N ALA A 92 2.49 -14.59 -3.72
CA ALA A 92 1.92 -13.70 -4.73
C ALA A 92 2.03 -14.32 -6.13
N LYS A 93 3.16 -14.96 -6.46
CA LYS A 93 3.30 -15.67 -7.73
C LYS A 93 2.33 -16.85 -7.86
N GLU A 94 2.15 -17.61 -6.78
CA GLU A 94 1.17 -18.69 -6.71
C GLU A 94 -0.27 -18.18 -6.84
N ALA A 95 -0.58 -17.03 -6.23
CA ALA A 95 -1.88 -16.37 -6.37
C ALA A 95 -2.14 -15.94 -7.83
N SER A 96 -1.15 -15.36 -8.51
CA SER A 96 -1.25 -15.03 -9.94
C SER A 96 -1.54 -16.28 -10.78
N ALA A 97 -0.75 -17.34 -10.59
CA ALA A 97 -0.92 -18.59 -11.33
C ALA A 97 -2.29 -19.26 -11.07
N ALA A 98 -2.79 -19.21 -9.84
CA ALA A 98 -4.12 -19.71 -9.49
C ALA A 98 -5.23 -18.86 -10.12
N ALA A 99 -5.08 -17.53 -10.08
CA ALA A 99 -6.03 -16.60 -10.70
C ALA A 99 -6.13 -16.80 -12.21
N ALA A 100 -5.00 -17.02 -12.90
CA ALA A 100 -4.96 -17.35 -14.32
C ALA A 100 -5.71 -18.66 -14.66
N LYS A 101 -5.72 -19.61 -13.72
CA LYS A 101 -6.48 -20.88 -13.81
C LYS A 101 -7.91 -20.78 -13.29
N ARG A 102 -8.35 -19.57 -12.90
CA ARG A 102 -9.67 -19.30 -12.29
C ARG A 102 -9.93 -20.07 -10.99
N ASP A 103 -8.87 -20.43 -10.25
CA ASP A 103 -8.97 -21.13 -8.98
C ASP A 103 -9.10 -20.13 -7.81
N ALA A 104 -10.35 -19.71 -7.54
CA ALA A 104 -10.65 -18.75 -6.47
C ALA A 104 -10.25 -19.26 -5.07
N ALA A 105 -10.31 -20.56 -4.82
CA ALA A 105 -10.00 -21.14 -3.51
C ALA A 105 -8.51 -21.01 -3.21
N THR A 106 -7.66 -21.37 -4.18
CA THR A 106 -6.21 -21.20 -4.04
C THR A 106 -5.83 -19.72 -3.98
N VAL A 107 -6.46 -18.85 -4.78
CA VAL A 107 -6.23 -17.40 -4.67
C VAL A 107 -6.52 -16.91 -3.24
N LYS A 108 -7.68 -17.27 -2.68
CA LYS A 108 -8.06 -16.91 -1.31
C LYS A 108 -7.03 -17.38 -0.28
N ALA A 109 -6.59 -18.64 -0.39
CA ALA A 109 -5.60 -19.20 0.51
C ALA A 109 -4.27 -18.42 0.44
N ARG A 110 -3.77 -18.14 -0.75
CA ARG A 110 -2.50 -17.41 -0.94
C ARG A 110 -2.56 -15.95 -0.50
N LEU A 111 -3.68 -15.25 -0.73
CA LEU A 111 -3.88 -13.91 -0.18
C LEU A 111 -3.91 -13.93 1.37
N GLY A 112 -4.45 -15.00 1.97
CA GLY A 112 -4.40 -15.25 3.41
C GLY A 112 -2.98 -15.40 3.94
N GLU A 113 -2.16 -16.23 3.29
CA GLU A 113 -0.74 -16.42 3.62
C GLU A 113 0.07 -15.12 3.52
N ILE A 114 -0.15 -14.33 2.46
CA ILE A 114 0.47 -13.00 2.30
C ILE A 114 0.10 -12.10 3.47
N LYS A 115 -1.19 -12.04 3.84
CA LYS A 115 -1.66 -11.23 4.98
C LYS A 115 -1.01 -11.70 6.28
N GLY A 116 -0.89 -13.01 6.49
CA GLY A 116 -0.19 -13.60 7.62
C GLY A 116 1.26 -13.14 7.72
N LYS A 117 2.00 -13.19 6.60
CA LYS A 117 3.40 -12.73 6.53
C LYS A 117 3.57 -11.23 6.71
N CYS A 118 2.65 -10.41 6.20
CA CYS A 118 2.62 -8.99 6.51
C CYS A 118 2.45 -8.73 8.02
N GLY A 119 1.55 -9.47 8.67
CA GLY A 119 1.34 -9.40 10.13
C GLY A 119 2.58 -9.84 10.91
N GLU A 120 3.20 -10.95 10.51
CA GLU A 120 4.43 -11.46 11.12
C GLU A 120 5.56 -10.44 11.07
N CYS A 121 5.79 -9.81 9.91
CA CYS A 121 6.82 -8.78 9.76
C CYS A 121 6.54 -7.56 10.65
N HIS A 122 5.28 -7.10 10.69
CA HIS A 122 4.91 -5.97 11.54
C HIS A 122 5.19 -6.25 13.01
N VAL A 123 4.76 -7.41 13.52
CA VAL A 123 4.94 -7.77 14.94
C VAL A 123 6.39 -8.04 15.30
N LYS A 124 7.12 -8.81 14.46
CA LYS A 124 8.47 -9.28 14.82
C LYS A 124 9.58 -8.29 14.50
N ILE A 125 9.36 -7.37 13.55
CA ILE A 125 10.42 -6.50 13.02
C ILE A 125 10.06 -5.02 13.17
N ARG A 126 8.88 -4.58 12.72
CA ARG A 126 8.50 -3.16 12.76
C ARG A 126 8.25 -2.67 14.19
N ASP A 127 7.47 -3.44 14.94
CA ASP A 127 6.94 -3.05 16.26
C ASP A 127 7.88 -3.43 17.42
N LYS A 128 9.02 -4.08 17.13
CA LYS A 128 10.11 -4.33 18.09
C LYS A 128 11.10 -3.16 18.21
N LYS A 129 10.72 -1.98 17.73
CA LYS A 129 11.48 -0.73 17.91
C LYS A 129 10.98 0.04 19.11
#